data_AF-A0A344UDY6-F1
#
_entry.id   AF-A0A344UDY6-F1
#
_cell.length_a   1.000
_cell.length_b   1.000
_cell.length_c   1.000
_cell.angle_alpha   90.00
_cell.angle_beta   90.00
_cell.angle_gamma   90.00
#
_symmetry.space_group_name_H-M   'P 1'
#
loop_
_entity.id
_entity.type
_entity.pdbx_description
1 polymer ?
#
loop_
_entity_poly.entity_id
_entity_poly.type
_entity_poly.pdbx_seq_one_letter_code
_entity_poly.pdbx_strand_id
1 'polypeptide(L)'
;MSTATETQAAIAEATATKSYAWTLTAFQQHGNLWLKWSSTAPFRAQQGQIHVYEGTSFPSNPQDKTKKWTWDDAQNTPWDTGLPWGSNWYCAYIAERPPNGPYAYVVQVITPQEK
;
A
#
# COMPACT_ATOMS: atom_id res chain seq x y z
N MET A 1 7.58 43.69 -45.39
CA MET A 1 7.30 43.14 -44.05
C MET A 1 6.11 42.21 -44.18
N SER A 2 6.33 40.89 -44.09
CA SER A 2 5.24 39.91 -44.07
C SER A 2 5.17 39.29 -42.68
N THR A 3 4.10 39.61 -41.96
CA THR A 3 3.67 38.90 -40.75
C THR A 3 2.45 38.07 -41.10
N ALA A 4 2.42 36.82 -40.62
CA ALA A 4 1.24 36.01 -40.25
C ALA A 4 1.54 34.53 -40.47
N THR A 5 1.19 33.55 -39.64
CA THR A 5 0.68 33.48 -38.26
C THR A 5 0.87 31.99 -37.93
N GLU A 6 1.66 31.63 -36.93
CA GLU A 6 1.73 30.23 -36.50
C GLU A 6 0.43 29.89 -35.75
N THR A 7 -0.49 29.22 -36.43
CA THR A 7 -1.67 28.64 -35.79
C THR A 7 -1.21 27.44 -34.98
N GLN A 8 -0.96 27.64 -33.68
CA GLN A 8 -0.72 26.53 -32.77
C GLN A 8 -2.02 25.70 -32.68
N ALA A 9 -1.99 24.49 -33.22
CA ALA A 9 -3.13 23.59 -33.18
C ALA A 9 -3.44 23.21 -31.72
N ALA A 10 -4.68 23.46 -31.28
CA ALA A 10 -5.18 22.95 -30.01
C ALA A 10 -5.25 21.42 -30.08
N ILE A 11 -4.63 20.74 -29.10
CA ILE A 11 -4.66 19.29 -29.01
C ILE A 11 -6.03 18.89 -28.45
N ALA A 12 -6.78 18.05 -29.17
CA ALA A 12 -8.02 17.49 -28.65
C ALA A 12 -7.68 16.42 -27.61
N GLU A 13 -8.00 16.69 -26.35
CA GLU A 13 -7.80 15.75 -25.24
C GLU A 13 -9.14 15.20 -24.74
N ALA A 14 -9.16 13.91 -24.39
CA ALA A 14 -10.27 13.27 -23.70
C ALA A 14 -9.72 12.46 -22.53
N THR A 15 -10.35 12.61 -21.35
CA THR A 15 -9.91 11.97 -20.10
C THR A 15 -11.03 11.11 -19.54
N ALA A 16 -10.68 9.92 -19.02
CA ALA A 16 -11.55 9.08 -18.23
C ALA A 16 -10.80 8.63 -16.97
N THR A 17 -11.52 8.48 -15.86
CA THR A 17 -10.97 8.10 -14.56
C THR A 17 -11.71 6.90 -14.00
N LYS A 18 -11.01 6.05 -13.26
CA LYS A 18 -11.58 4.91 -12.53
C LYS A 18 -10.95 4.80 -11.15
N SER A 19 -11.70 4.29 -10.20
CA SER A 19 -11.24 4.03 -8.83
C SER A 19 -11.15 2.53 -8.56
N TYR A 20 -10.16 2.14 -7.77
CA TYR A 20 -9.94 0.78 -7.29
C TYR A 20 -9.78 0.81 -5.77
N ALA A 21 -10.00 -0.34 -5.12
CA ALA A 21 -9.91 -0.49 -3.68
C ALA A 21 -8.84 -1.51 -3.31
N TRP A 22 -8.11 -1.24 -2.23
CA TRP A 22 -7.20 -2.18 -1.57
C TRP A 22 -7.71 -2.40 -0.16
N THR A 23 -7.62 -3.64 0.33
CA THR A 23 -7.99 -4.01 1.68
C THR A 23 -6.84 -4.72 2.38
N LEU A 24 -6.66 -4.42 3.67
CA LEU A 24 -5.73 -5.10 4.55
C LEU A 24 -6.49 -5.43 5.84
N THR A 25 -6.49 -6.70 6.23
CA THR A 25 -7.11 -7.16 7.46
C THR A 25 -6.07 -7.84 8.33
N ALA A 26 -5.94 -7.36 9.56
CA ALA A 26 -5.20 -8.02 10.62
C ALA A 26 -6.15 -8.85 11.48
N PHE A 27 -5.77 -10.10 11.79
CA PHE A 27 -6.56 -10.99 12.62
C PHE A 27 -5.68 -11.93 13.44
N GLN A 28 -6.24 -12.43 14.54
CA GLN A 28 -5.60 -13.42 15.39
C GLN A 28 -5.89 -14.83 14.86
N GLN A 29 -4.86 -15.66 14.73
CA GLN A 29 -5.02 -17.09 14.52
C GLN A 29 -3.90 -17.84 15.24
N HIS A 30 -4.29 -18.82 16.07
CA HIS A 30 -3.37 -19.58 16.94
C HIS A 30 -2.47 -18.70 17.83
N GLY A 31 -2.98 -17.55 18.29
CA GLY A 31 -2.23 -16.60 19.13
C GLY A 31 -1.28 -15.67 18.36
N ASN A 32 -1.08 -15.89 17.05
CA ASN A 32 -0.24 -15.06 16.21
C ASN A 32 -1.05 -13.98 15.48
N LEU A 33 -0.34 -12.92 15.08
CA LEU A 33 -0.80 -11.91 14.13
C LEU A 33 -0.70 -12.46 12.70
N TRP A 34 -1.87 -12.53 12.06
CA TRP A 34 -2.00 -12.85 10.65
C TRP A 34 -2.51 -11.64 9.87
N LEU A 35 -2.05 -11.53 8.62
CA LEU A 35 -2.45 -10.49 7.69
C LEU A 35 -3.03 -11.09 6.41
N LYS A 36 -4.16 -10.59 5.97
CA LYS A 36 -4.73 -10.90 4.64
C LYS A 36 -5.03 -9.62 3.89
N TRP A 37 -4.87 -9.65 2.58
CA TRP A 37 -5.12 -8.50 1.72
C TRP A 37 -5.81 -8.90 0.42
N SER A 38 -6.47 -7.93 -0.20
CA SER A 38 -7.08 -8.07 -1.53
C SER A 38 -7.16 -6.71 -2.23
N SER A 39 -7.37 -6.73 -3.55
CA SER A 39 -7.59 -5.53 -4.35
C SER A 39 -8.64 -5.76 -5.43
N THR A 40 -9.37 -4.72 -5.81
CA THR A 40 -10.22 -4.72 -7.01
C THR A 40 -9.49 -4.21 -8.25
N ALA A 41 -8.23 -3.76 -8.09
CA ALA A 41 -7.40 -3.37 -9.21
C ALA A 41 -7.08 -4.60 -10.09
N PRO A 42 -7.26 -4.53 -11.41
CA PRO A 42 -6.94 -5.63 -12.31
C PRO A 42 -5.43 -5.83 -12.49
N PHE A 43 -4.63 -4.95 -11.91
CA PHE A 43 -3.18 -4.98 -11.88
C PHE A 43 -2.71 -4.78 -10.43
N ARG A 44 -1.56 -5.38 -10.10
CA ARG A 44 -0.92 -5.18 -8.79
C ARG A 44 -0.43 -3.75 -8.61
N ALA A 45 -0.35 -3.30 -7.37
CA ALA A 45 0.36 -2.07 -7.07
C ALA A 45 1.85 -2.23 -7.44
N GLN A 46 2.49 -1.15 -7.89
CA GLN A 46 3.90 -1.18 -8.25
C GLN A 46 4.74 -1.52 -7.02
N GLN A 47 5.45 -2.65 -7.09
CA GLN A 47 6.29 -3.18 -6.00
C GLN A 47 5.56 -3.23 -4.63
N GLY A 48 4.32 -3.72 -4.60
CA GLY A 48 3.51 -3.80 -3.38
C GLY A 48 4.12 -4.66 -2.28
N GLN A 49 4.11 -4.15 -1.05
CA GLN A 49 4.68 -4.82 0.13
C GLN A 49 3.73 -4.71 1.32
N ILE A 50 3.70 -5.74 2.16
CA ILE A 50 2.97 -5.78 3.42
C ILE A 50 3.97 -5.69 4.56
N HIS A 51 3.81 -4.69 5.42
CA HIS A 51 4.73 -4.37 6.51
C HIS A 51 4.02 -4.42 7.86
N VAL A 52 4.77 -4.78 8.90
CA VAL A 52 4.40 -4.67 10.31
C VAL A 52 5.47 -3.85 11.02
N TYR A 53 5.05 -2.87 11.80
CA TYR A 53 5.90 -1.99 12.59
C TYR A 53 5.58 -2.13 14.08
N GLU A 54 6.63 -2.05 14.88
CA GLU A 54 6.56 -1.88 16.33
C GLU A 54 6.63 -0.39 16.65
N GLY A 55 5.76 0.11 17.54
CA GLY A 55 5.84 1.49 18.00
C GLY A 55 4.50 2.09 18.40
N THR A 56 4.45 3.42 18.37
CA THR A 56 3.29 4.24 18.75
C THR A 56 2.71 5.04 17.58
N SER A 57 3.31 4.94 16.40
CA SER A 57 2.88 5.61 15.17
C SER A 57 3.47 4.93 13.94
N PHE A 58 2.84 5.14 12.78
CA PHE A 58 3.41 4.75 11.49
C PHE A 58 4.65 5.60 11.18
N PRO A 59 5.74 4.99 10.68
CA PRO A 59 6.91 5.72 10.19
C PRO A 59 6.55 6.74 9.09
N SER A 60 7.27 7.88 9.04
CA SER A 60 7.08 8.86 7.95
C SER A 60 7.53 8.31 6.59
N ASN A 61 8.66 7.59 6.56
CA ASN A 61 9.06 6.76 5.42
C ASN A 61 8.52 5.34 5.63
N PRO A 62 7.64 4.81 4.77
CA PRO A 62 7.00 3.52 4.98
C PRO A 62 7.96 2.32 5.03
N GLN A 63 9.20 2.46 4.58
CA GLN A 63 10.18 1.36 4.65
C GLN A 63 10.99 1.34 5.96
N ASP A 64 10.95 2.40 6.74
CA ASP A 64 11.71 2.50 8.00
C ASP A 64 11.08 1.68 9.13
N LYS A 65 11.90 1.25 10.10
CA LYS A 65 11.45 0.61 11.36
C LYS A 65 10.54 -0.62 11.17
N THR A 66 10.64 -1.26 10.01
CA THR A 66 9.92 -2.49 9.69
C THR A 66 10.36 -3.61 10.61
N LYS A 67 9.40 -4.24 11.31
CA LYS A 67 9.63 -5.42 12.14
C LYS A 67 9.59 -6.69 11.30
N LYS A 68 8.57 -6.80 10.44
CA LYS A 68 8.36 -7.91 9.50
C LYS A 68 7.79 -7.34 8.21
N TRP A 69 8.15 -7.94 7.08
CA TRP A 69 7.51 -7.63 5.81
C TRP A 69 7.47 -8.83 4.87
N THR A 70 6.59 -8.77 3.88
CA THR A 70 6.52 -9.70 2.75
C THR A 70 6.03 -8.97 1.49
N TRP A 71 6.23 -9.56 0.32
CA TRP A 71 5.64 -9.09 -0.93
C TRP A 71 4.13 -9.32 -0.95
N ASP A 72 3.38 -8.45 -1.63
CA ASP A 72 1.91 -8.52 -1.76
C ASP A 72 1.41 -9.65 -2.68
N ASP A 73 2.26 -10.60 -3.03
CA ASP A 73 1.96 -11.74 -3.89
C ASP A 73 0.80 -12.59 -3.35
N ALA A 74 -0.04 -13.09 -4.26
CA ALA A 74 -1.24 -13.85 -3.90
C ALA A 74 -0.96 -15.13 -3.09
N GLN A 75 0.22 -15.73 -3.25
CA GLN A 75 0.64 -16.92 -2.50
C GLN A 75 0.95 -16.64 -1.04
N ASN A 76 1.18 -15.37 -0.68
CA ASN A 76 1.54 -14.97 0.67
C ASN A 76 0.31 -14.61 1.52
N THR A 77 -0.91 -14.54 0.98
CA THR A 77 -2.12 -14.17 1.74
C THR A 77 -3.04 -15.39 1.95
N PRO A 78 -3.48 -15.68 3.20
CA PRO A 78 -3.11 -15.00 4.44
C PRO A 78 -1.67 -15.34 4.89
N TRP A 79 -1.02 -14.37 5.52
CA TRP A 79 0.35 -14.44 6.00
C TRP A 79 0.41 -14.57 7.53
N ASP A 80 1.08 -15.59 8.05
CA ASP A 80 1.51 -15.63 9.46
C ASP A 80 2.78 -14.79 9.64
N THR A 81 2.70 -13.72 10.41
CA THR A 81 3.85 -12.85 10.69
C THR A 81 4.84 -13.49 11.68
N GLY A 82 4.39 -14.50 12.43
CA GLY A 82 5.07 -15.10 13.58
C GLY A 82 5.16 -14.16 14.79
N LEU A 83 4.52 -12.99 14.75
CA LEU A 83 4.43 -12.08 15.88
C LEU A 83 3.21 -12.43 16.74
N PRO A 84 3.28 -12.28 18.07
CA PRO A 84 2.12 -12.48 18.93
C PRO A 84 1.04 -11.43 18.62
N TRP A 85 -0.22 -11.83 18.68
CA TRP A 85 -1.35 -10.89 18.63
C TRP A 85 -1.42 -10.03 19.90
N GLY A 86 -2.17 -8.92 19.86
CA GLY A 86 -2.47 -8.11 21.05
C GLY A 86 -1.41 -7.09 21.46
N SER A 87 -0.35 -6.88 20.67
CA SER A 87 0.74 -5.94 21.00
C SER A 87 0.65 -4.56 20.35
N ASN A 88 -0.54 -4.13 19.88
CA ASN A 88 -0.73 -2.84 19.19
C ASN A 88 0.19 -2.67 17.95
N TRP A 89 0.17 -3.67 17.08
CA TRP A 89 0.93 -3.66 15.83
C TRP A 89 0.37 -2.67 14.81
N TYR A 90 1.27 -1.94 14.17
CA TYR A 90 0.98 -1.06 13.05
C TYR A 90 1.24 -1.85 11.78
N CYS A 91 0.20 -2.18 11.02
CA CYS A 91 0.32 -2.97 9.80
C CYS A 91 -0.03 -2.10 8.59
N ALA A 92 0.70 -2.24 7.50
CA ALA A 92 0.46 -1.46 6.30
C ALA A 92 0.67 -2.24 5.02
N TYR A 93 -0.08 -1.88 4.00
CA TYR A 93 0.22 -2.17 2.61
C TYR A 93 0.86 -0.91 2.03
N ILE A 94 2.10 -1.03 1.55
CA ILE A 94 2.84 0.05 0.91
C ILE A 94 3.12 -0.30 -0.56
N ALA A 95 3.29 0.71 -1.40
CA ALA A 95 3.66 0.52 -2.80
C ALA A 95 4.52 1.69 -3.30
N GLU A 96 5.30 1.45 -4.34
CA GLU A 96 6.11 2.48 -5.00
C GLU A 96 5.19 3.44 -5.78
N ARG A 97 5.44 4.75 -5.67
CA ARG A 97 4.72 5.73 -6.48
C ARG A 97 5.21 5.67 -7.93
N PRO A 98 4.34 5.70 -8.95
CA PRO A 98 4.78 5.85 -10.33
C PRO A 98 5.51 7.20 -10.56
N PRO A 99 6.48 7.28 -11.49
CA PRO A 99 6.98 6.19 -12.34
C PRO A 99 7.99 5.25 -11.65
N ASN A 100 8.71 5.71 -10.62
CA ASN A 100 9.61 4.95 -9.72
C ASN A 100 10.01 5.89 -8.56
N GLY A 101 9.03 6.32 -7.79
CA GLY A 101 9.17 7.30 -6.71
C GLY A 101 9.27 6.64 -5.33
N PRO A 102 9.28 7.41 -4.23
CA PRO A 102 9.33 6.82 -2.89
C PRO A 102 8.09 5.96 -2.61
N TYR A 103 8.25 4.99 -1.72
CA TYR A 103 7.13 4.19 -1.23
C TYR A 103 6.11 5.07 -0.48
N ALA A 104 4.85 4.69 -0.62
CA ALA A 104 3.73 5.33 0.05
C ALA A 104 2.79 4.30 0.66
N TYR A 105 2.08 4.71 1.71
CA TYR A 105 1.01 3.92 2.30
C TYR A 105 -0.19 3.84 1.34
N VAL A 106 -0.62 2.61 1.04
CA VAL A 106 -1.86 2.30 0.32
C VAL A 106 -3.00 2.11 1.32
N VAL A 107 -2.76 1.27 2.35
CA VAL A 107 -3.70 1.01 3.44
C VAL A 107 -2.93 0.88 4.75
N GLN A 108 -3.52 1.37 5.84
CA GLN A 108 -2.97 1.31 7.19
C GLN A 108 -4.00 0.71 8.14
N VAL A 109 -3.58 -0.20 9.02
CA VAL A 109 -4.41 -0.77 10.08
C VAL A 109 -3.60 -0.91 11.36
N ILE A 110 -4.23 -0.64 12.50
CA ILE A 110 -3.62 -0.80 13.82
C ILE A 110 -4.38 -1.93 14.53
N THR A 111 -3.68 -2.94 15.01
CA THR A 111 -4.31 -4.04 15.75
C THR A 111 -4.70 -3.57 17.14
N PRO A 112 -5.82 -4.05 17.71
CA PRO A 112 -6.16 -3.74 19.09
C PRO A 112 -5.09 -4.30 20.05
N GLN A 113 -4.89 -3.59 21.16
CA GLN A 113 -4.19 -4.14 22.32
C GLN A 113 -5.16 -5.05 23.07
N GLU A 114 -4.76 -6.29 23.37
CA GLU A 114 -5.55 -7.14 24.26
C GLU A 114 -5.39 -6.62 25.70
N LYS A 115 -6.52 -6.56 26.44
CA LYS A 115 -6.58 -6.07 27.82
C LYS A 115 -6.25 -7.18 28.81
#